data_AF-A0A2J0N176-F1
#
_entry.id   AF-A0A2J0N176-F1
#
_cell.length_a   1.000
_cell.length_b   1.000
_cell.length_c   1.000
_cell.angle_alpha   90.00
_cell.angle_beta   90.00
_cell.angle_gamma   90.00
#
_symmetry.space_group_name_H-M   'P 1'
#
loop_
_entity.id
_entity.type
_entity.pdbx_description
1 polymer ?
#
loop_
_entity_poly.entity_id
_entity_poly.type
_entity_poly.pdbx_seq_one_letter_code
_entity_poly.pdbx_strand_id
1 'polypeptide(L)'
;MSLLSKIESLLFVSSEPLSLSQLKKLCDAKKGEVEDALEQLREKYKNQKENGIVFVVSGDKYQLASNPDNAKLVKDFLKSDITGELTEPALETLTIIAYRGPITKPELEQIRGVNCSLILRNLLIRGLIERLESKKIDMPRYQVTHEFIRFLGVSQVHDLPDYEKLSKHETLDQVLRSTEEEVS
;
A
#
# COMPACT_ATOMS: atom_id res chain seq x y z
N MET A 1 21.52 -4.95 18.08
CA MET A 1 20.49 -3.89 18.04
C MET A 1 19.47 -4.14 19.14
N SER A 2 19.02 -3.10 19.86
CA SER A 2 18.01 -3.25 20.91
C SER A 2 16.64 -3.63 20.33
N LEU A 3 15.81 -4.29 21.12
CA LEU A 3 14.44 -4.64 20.72
C LEU A 3 13.61 -3.39 20.37
N LEU A 4 13.78 -2.32 21.16
CA LEU A 4 13.19 -1.01 20.91
C LEU A 4 13.52 -0.49 19.50
N SER A 5 14.81 -0.51 19.12
CA SER A 5 15.24 -0.05 17.80
C SER A 5 14.65 -0.89 16.65
N LYS A 6 14.55 -2.21 16.83
CA LYS A 6 13.91 -3.10 15.86
C LYS A 6 12.43 -2.76 15.67
N ILE A 7 11.68 -2.64 16.78
CA ILE A 7 10.24 -2.34 16.76
C ILE A 7 9.99 -0.96 16.15
N GLU A 8 10.78 0.05 16.54
CA GLU A 8 10.69 1.40 15.97
C GLU A 8 10.84 1.38 14.45
N SER A 9 11.81 0.61 13.95
CA SER A 9 12.07 0.48 12.52
C SER A 9 10.89 -0.20 11.80
N LEU A 10 10.32 -1.25 12.39
CA LEU A 10 9.14 -1.94 11.86
C LEU A 10 7.92 -1.02 11.80
N LEU A 11 7.67 -0.24 12.85
CA LEU A 11 6.56 0.70 12.90
C LEU A 11 6.74 1.88 11.94
N PHE A 12 7.98 2.29 11.66
CA PHE A 12 8.29 3.37 10.73
C PHE A 12 8.08 2.95 9.26
N VAL A 13 8.50 1.74 8.88
CA VAL A 13 8.36 1.25 7.50
C VAL A 13 6.97 0.70 7.20
N SER A 14 6.22 0.29 8.22
CA SER A 14 4.88 -0.29 8.02
C SER A 14 3.87 0.74 7.52
N SER A 15 3.17 0.40 6.43
CA SER A 15 2.05 1.21 5.91
C SER A 15 0.77 1.04 6.73
N GLU A 16 0.68 -0.03 7.53
CA GLU A 16 -0.48 -0.38 8.34
C GLU A 16 -0.09 -0.56 9.82
N PRO A 17 -1.02 -0.38 10.78
CA PRO A 17 -0.75 -0.67 12.18
C PRO A 17 -0.38 -2.13 12.42
N LEU A 18 0.65 -2.38 13.23
CA LEU A 18 1.11 -3.72 13.60
C LEU A 18 0.52 -4.13 14.96
N SER A 19 0.02 -5.36 15.03
CA SER A 19 -0.44 -5.96 16.30
C SER A 19 0.74 -6.43 17.17
N LEU A 20 0.48 -6.58 18.47
CA LEU A 20 1.44 -7.19 19.40
C LEU A 20 1.89 -8.57 18.93
N SER A 21 0.97 -9.36 18.37
CA SER A 21 1.25 -10.70 17.87
C SER A 21 2.25 -10.70 16.70
N GLN A 22 2.10 -9.76 15.77
CA GLN A 22 3.01 -9.58 14.63
C GLN A 22 4.40 -9.14 15.10
N LEU A 23 4.47 -8.17 16.02
CA LEU A 23 5.74 -7.68 16.55
C LEU A 23 6.54 -8.78 17.26
N LYS A 24 5.88 -9.60 18.09
CA LYS A 24 6.50 -10.78 18.72
C LYS A 24 7.10 -11.73 17.69
N LYS A 25 6.34 -12.05 16.64
CA LYS A 25 6.77 -12.98 15.58
C LYS A 25 7.95 -12.41 14.78
N LEU A 26 7.91 -11.13 14.42
CA LEU A 26 8.95 -10.49 13.62
C LEU A 26 10.25 -10.25 14.40
N CYS A 27 10.15 -9.97 15.70
CA CYS A 27 11.31 -9.69 16.54
C CYS A 27 11.86 -10.93 17.27
N ASP A 28 11.18 -12.07 17.19
CA ASP A 28 11.47 -13.30 17.94
C ASP A 28 11.64 -13.01 19.45
N ALA A 29 10.63 -12.36 20.04
CA ALA A 29 10.67 -11.83 21.40
C ALA A 29 9.45 -12.24 22.23
N LYS A 30 9.61 -12.29 23.55
CA LYS A 30 8.52 -12.60 24.48
C LYS A 30 7.55 -11.42 24.57
N LYS A 31 6.31 -11.72 24.97
CA LYS A 31 5.24 -10.72 25.08
C LYS A 31 5.65 -9.52 25.95
N GLY A 32 6.16 -9.77 27.15
CA GLY A 32 6.55 -8.71 28.08
C GLY A 32 7.67 -7.83 27.53
N GLU A 33 8.67 -8.40 26.85
CA GLU A 33 9.77 -7.63 26.27
C GLU A 33 9.27 -6.67 25.16
N VAL A 34 8.30 -7.11 24.37
CA VAL A 34 7.67 -6.26 23.33
C VAL A 34 6.81 -5.17 23.97
N GLU A 35 6.03 -5.50 25.01
CA GLU A 35 5.22 -4.52 25.75
C GLU A 35 6.10 -3.44 26.40
N ASP A 36 7.20 -3.84 27.06
CA ASP A 36 8.17 -2.92 27.66
C ASP A 36 8.82 -2.00 26.61
N ALA A 37 9.14 -2.54 25.44
CA ALA A 37 9.71 -1.76 24.34
C ALA A 37 8.69 -0.77 23.75
N LEU A 38 7.42 -1.17 23.64
CA LEU A 38 6.33 -0.30 23.17
C LEU A 38 6.05 0.83 24.15
N GLU A 39 6.12 0.58 25.46
CA GLU A 39 5.96 1.62 26.48
C GLU A 39 7.13 2.62 26.45
N GLN A 40 8.35 2.14 26.25
CA GLN A 40 9.50 3.03 26.04
C GLN A 40 9.34 3.89 24.79
N LEU A 41 8.80 3.35 23.69
CA LEU A 41 8.49 4.14 22.49
C LEU A 41 7.40 5.16 22.75
N ARG A 42 6.36 4.79 23.51
CA ARG A 42 5.31 5.73 23.93
C ARG A 42 5.91 6.92 24.70
N GLU A 43 6.79 6.68 25.67
CA GLU A 43 7.44 7.75 26.42
C GLU A 43 8.39 8.58 25.53
N LYS A 44 9.14 7.93 24.62
CA LYS A 44 10.00 8.63 23.62
C LYS A 44 9.21 9.63 22.77
N TYR A 45 8.00 9.27 22.36
CA TYR A 45 7.14 10.09 21.50
C TYR A 45 6.11 10.95 22.26
N LYS A 46 6.16 10.98 23.60
CA LYS A 46 5.16 11.65 24.45
C LYS A 46 5.07 13.16 24.27
N ASN A 47 6.21 13.82 24.02
CA ASN A 47 6.23 15.28 23.85
C ASN A 47 5.75 15.69 22.45
N GLN A 48 4.44 15.67 22.26
CA GLN A 48 3.82 16.01 20.98
C GLN A 48 4.13 17.45 20.53
N LYS A 49 4.42 18.38 21.43
CA LYS A 49 4.72 19.78 21.03
C LYS A 49 6.06 19.94 20.33
N GLU A 50 7.01 19.03 20.58
CA GLU A 50 8.36 19.08 20.00
C GLU A 50 8.57 18.01 18.91
N ASN A 51 7.75 16.96 18.90
CA ASN A 51 7.90 15.82 17.99
C ASN A 51 7.03 15.96 16.74
N GLY A 52 7.64 15.81 15.55
CA GLY A 52 6.92 15.71 14.27
C GLY A 52 6.24 14.35 14.02
N ILE A 53 6.61 13.33 14.81
CA ILE A 53 6.09 11.96 14.74
C ILE A 53 5.40 11.65 16.07
N VAL A 54 4.29 10.92 16.02
CA VAL A 54 3.53 10.47 17.18
C VAL A 54 3.36 8.96 17.16
N PHE A 55 3.36 8.37 18.35
CA PHE A 55 3.06 6.96 18.56
C PHE A 55 1.56 6.77 18.79
N VAL A 56 0.92 6.04 17.89
CA VAL A 56 -0.54 5.81 17.89
C VAL A 56 -0.84 4.40 18.36
N VAL A 57 -1.80 4.29 19.28
CA VAL A 57 -2.30 3.01 19.78
C VAL A 57 -3.80 2.93 19.58
N SER A 58 -4.26 1.85 18.94
CA SER A 58 -5.68 1.56 18.75
C SER A 58 -5.96 0.11 19.08
N GLY A 59 -6.43 -0.15 20.31
CA GLY A 59 -6.55 -1.52 20.82
C GLY A 59 -5.19 -2.20 20.95
N ASP A 60 -4.99 -3.33 20.27
CA ASP A 60 -3.72 -4.07 20.24
C ASP A 60 -2.74 -3.62 19.14
N LYS A 61 -3.14 -2.61 18.35
CA LYS A 61 -2.40 -2.16 17.17
C LYS A 61 -1.61 -0.90 17.45
N TYR A 62 -0.40 -0.87 16.93
CA TYR A 62 0.60 0.18 17.12
C TYR A 62 1.08 0.72 15.77
N GLN A 63 1.27 2.04 15.66
CA GLN A 63 1.78 2.68 14.46
C GLN A 63 2.51 3.99 14.78
N LEU A 64 3.47 4.38 13.95
CA LEU A 64 3.99 5.75 13.91
C LEU A 64 3.24 6.58 12.86
N ALA A 65 2.79 7.77 13.24
CA ALA A 65 2.10 8.70 12.36
C ALA A 65 2.74 10.09 12.44
N SER A 66 2.45 10.96 11.47
CA SER A 66 2.79 12.37 11.57
C SER A 66 1.96 13.05 12.67
N ASN A 67 2.53 14.06 13.29
CA ASN A 67 1.84 14.85 14.31
C ASN A 67 0.60 15.55 13.72
N PRO A 68 -0.59 15.42 14.33
CA PRO A 68 -1.82 16.05 13.85
C PRO A 68 -1.76 17.58 13.79
N ASP A 69 -0.94 18.25 14.61
CA ASP A 69 -0.76 19.71 14.54
C ASP A 69 -0.18 20.15 13.20
N ASN A 70 0.58 19.26 12.54
CA ASN A 70 1.15 19.48 11.22
C ASN A 70 0.26 18.98 10.08
N ALA A 71 -1.00 18.58 10.36
CA ALA A 71 -1.87 17.95 9.37
C ALA A 71 -2.09 18.82 8.12
N LYS A 72 -2.19 20.16 8.27
CA LYS A 72 -2.32 21.07 7.13
C LYS A 72 -1.07 21.04 6.24
N LEU A 73 0.11 21.19 6.84
CA LEU A 73 1.39 21.16 6.13
C LEU A 73 1.61 19.82 5.43
N VAL A 74 1.38 18.71 6.13
CA VAL A 74 1.49 17.36 5.57
C VAL A 74 0.49 17.16 4.43
N LYS A 75 -0.75 17.63 4.58
CA LYS A 75 -1.77 17.56 3.54
C LYS A 75 -1.39 18.38 2.31
N ASP A 76 -0.85 19.57 2.48
CA ASP A 76 -0.45 20.43 1.36
C ASP A 76 0.80 19.88 0.65
N PHE A 77 1.76 19.33 1.40
CA PHE A 77 2.91 18.59 0.84
C PHE A 77 2.45 17.35 0.06
N LEU A 78 1.56 16.55 0.65
CA LEU A 78 0.99 15.39 -0.03
C LEU A 78 0.18 15.80 -1.25
N LYS A 79 -0.56 16.92 -1.20
CA LYS A 79 -1.25 17.46 -2.39
C LYS A 79 -0.27 17.80 -3.49
N SER A 80 0.84 18.50 -3.20
CA SER A 80 1.85 18.79 -4.24
C SER A 80 2.44 17.50 -4.84
N ASP A 81 2.69 16.49 -4.01
CA ASP A 81 3.17 15.17 -4.44
C ASP A 81 2.09 14.34 -5.16
N ILE A 82 0.79 14.59 -4.90
CA ILE A 82 -0.38 13.94 -5.51
C ILE A 82 -0.76 14.62 -6.83
N THR A 83 -0.54 15.94 -6.95
CA THR A 83 -0.77 16.74 -8.17
C THR A 83 0.43 16.75 -9.13
N GLY A 84 1.60 16.31 -8.68
CA GLY A 84 2.76 16.13 -9.55
C GLY A 84 2.50 15.04 -10.60
N GLU A 85 3.21 15.12 -11.72
CA GLU A 85 3.15 14.10 -12.77
C GLU A 85 3.45 12.71 -12.17
N LEU A 86 2.74 11.69 -12.68
CA LEU A 86 3.07 10.32 -12.33
C LEU A 86 4.45 10.00 -12.90
N THR A 87 5.31 9.40 -12.08
CA THR A 87 6.59 8.88 -12.56
C THR A 87 6.34 7.78 -13.60
N GLU A 88 7.31 7.55 -14.48
CA GLU A 88 7.22 6.49 -15.49
C GLU A 88 6.88 5.11 -14.88
N PRO A 89 7.48 4.68 -13.75
CA PRO A 89 7.06 3.44 -13.09
C PRO A 89 5.62 3.47 -12.57
N ALA A 90 5.10 4.63 -12.15
CA ALA A 90 3.72 4.74 -11.69
C ALA A 90 2.73 4.69 -12.86
N LEU A 91 3.07 5.33 -13.98
CA LEU A 91 2.31 5.26 -15.24
C LEU A 91 2.24 3.84 -15.78
N GLU A 92 3.35 3.11 -15.77
CA GLU A 92 3.39 1.70 -16.20
C GLU A 92 2.46 0.83 -15.33
N THR A 93 2.52 0.97 -13.99
CA THR A 93 1.61 0.23 -13.10
C THR A 93 0.16 0.59 -13.37
N LEU A 94 -0.16 1.89 -13.46
CA LEU A 94 -1.53 2.35 -13.68
C LEU A 94 -2.07 1.84 -15.01
N THR A 95 -1.23 1.82 -16.05
CA THR A 95 -1.57 1.28 -17.38
C THR A 95 -1.92 -0.20 -17.29
N ILE A 96 -1.09 -1.01 -16.62
CA ILE A 96 -1.39 -2.44 -16.44
C ILE A 96 -2.73 -2.63 -15.71
N ILE A 97 -2.99 -1.88 -14.65
CA ILE A 97 -4.25 -1.95 -13.90
C ILE A 97 -5.44 -1.51 -14.78
N ALA A 98 -5.27 -0.51 -15.63
CA ALA A 98 -6.32 -0.03 -16.55
C ALA A 98 -6.70 -1.08 -17.60
N TYR A 99 -5.72 -1.77 -18.19
CA TYR A 99 -5.96 -2.75 -19.26
C TYR A 99 -6.20 -4.18 -18.76
N ARG A 100 -5.75 -4.53 -17.55
CA ARG A 100 -5.84 -5.89 -16.99
C ARG A 100 -6.52 -5.99 -15.63
N GLY A 101 -7.04 -4.89 -15.11
CA GLY A 101 -7.88 -4.92 -13.92
C GLY A 101 -9.17 -5.71 -14.16
N PRO A 102 -9.75 -6.34 -13.12
CA PRO A 102 -9.26 -6.36 -11.74
C PRO A 102 -8.09 -7.34 -11.52
N ILE A 103 -6.97 -6.86 -10.95
CA ILE A 103 -5.72 -7.63 -10.77
C ILE A 103 -5.22 -7.59 -9.32
N THR A 104 -4.62 -8.66 -8.82
CA THR A 104 -4.00 -8.72 -7.48
C THR A 104 -2.59 -8.11 -7.48
N LYS A 105 -2.07 -7.80 -6.28
CA LYS A 105 -0.69 -7.30 -6.14
C LYS A 105 0.35 -8.31 -6.66
N PRO A 106 0.30 -9.62 -6.31
CA PRO A 106 1.29 -10.58 -6.80
C PRO A 106 1.31 -10.69 -8.33
N GLU A 107 0.14 -10.75 -8.98
CA GLU A 107 0.04 -10.78 -10.45
C GLU A 107 0.66 -9.52 -11.06
N LEU A 108 0.37 -8.34 -10.50
CA LEU A 108 0.98 -7.09 -10.95
C LEU A 108 2.51 -7.09 -10.80
N GLU A 109 3.04 -7.56 -9.67
CA GLU A 109 4.49 -7.66 -9.42
C GLU A 109 5.17 -8.65 -10.38
N GLN A 110 4.48 -9.72 -10.77
CA GLN A 110 4.95 -10.68 -11.77
C GLN A 110 5.04 -10.06 -13.17
N ILE A 111 4.08 -9.21 -13.56
CA ILE A 111 4.10 -8.48 -14.83
C ILE A 111 5.21 -7.42 -14.83
N ARG A 112 5.37 -6.67 -13.73
CA ARG A 112 6.34 -5.58 -13.60
C ARG A 112 7.77 -6.04 -13.30
N GLY A 113 7.92 -7.23 -12.73
CA GLY A 113 9.22 -7.76 -12.26
C GLY A 113 9.79 -7.04 -11.03
N VAL A 114 9.03 -6.15 -10.39
CA VAL A 114 9.49 -5.34 -9.25
C VAL A 114 8.38 -5.15 -8.21
N ASN A 115 8.77 -4.84 -6.96
CA ASN A 115 7.81 -4.58 -5.89
C ASN A 115 6.96 -3.34 -6.17
N CYS A 116 5.64 -3.48 -6.11
CA CYS A 116 4.69 -2.43 -6.49
C CYS A 116 3.96 -1.81 -5.29
N SER A 117 4.35 -2.12 -4.04
CA SER A 117 3.60 -1.73 -2.83
C SER A 117 3.46 -0.21 -2.67
N LEU A 118 4.55 0.52 -2.85
CA LEU A 118 4.55 1.98 -2.71
C LEU A 118 3.76 2.65 -3.84
N ILE A 119 3.89 2.14 -5.07
CA ILE A 119 3.17 2.65 -6.24
C ILE A 119 1.67 2.44 -6.06
N LEU A 120 1.24 1.23 -5.67
CA LEU A 120 -0.17 0.94 -5.38
C LEU A 120 -0.72 1.87 -4.29
N ARG A 121 0.00 2.05 -3.18
CA ARG A 121 -0.38 2.97 -2.11
C ARG A 121 -0.56 4.40 -2.64
N ASN A 122 0.36 4.89 -3.45
CA ASN A 122 0.29 6.24 -4.01
C ASN A 122 -0.88 6.38 -5.00
N LEU A 123 -1.11 5.40 -5.88
CA LEU A 123 -2.24 5.43 -6.82
C LEU A 123 -3.60 5.39 -6.11
N LEU A 124 -3.72 4.62 -5.02
CA LEU A 124 -4.91 4.60 -4.15
C LEU A 124 -5.14 5.97 -3.49
N ILE A 125 -4.10 6.57 -2.91
CA ILE A 125 -4.18 7.90 -2.28
C ILE A 125 -4.60 8.96 -3.29
N ARG A 126 -4.13 8.85 -4.55
CA ARG A 126 -4.51 9.75 -5.66
C ARG A 126 -5.91 9.49 -6.21
N GLY A 127 -6.61 8.46 -5.75
CA GLY A 127 -7.95 8.10 -6.24
C GLY A 127 -7.97 7.57 -7.68
N LEU A 128 -6.83 7.17 -8.24
CA LEU A 128 -6.73 6.67 -9.62
C LEU A 128 -7.10 5.19 -9.72
N ILE A 129 -6.90 4.44 -8.63
CA ILE A 129 -7.30 3.04 -8.49
C ILE A 129 -8.09 2.84 -7.20
N GLU A 130 -8.87 1.76 -7.14
CA GLU A 130 -9.61 1.32 -5.97
C GLU A 130 -9.38 -0.17 -5.68
N ARG A 131 -9.71 -0.55 -4.44
CA ARG A 131 -9.56 -1.92 -3.94
C ARG A 131 -10.90 -2.63 -3.97
N LEU A 132 -10.95 -3.79 -4.62
CA LEU A 132 -12.07 -4.72 -4.60
C LEU A 132 -11.80 -5.82 -3.58
N GLU A 133 -12.62 -5.86 -2.54
CA GLU A 133 -12.61 -6.93 -1.55
C GLU A 133 -13.32 -8.17 -2.13
N SER A 134 -12.64 -9.32 -2.13
CA SER A 134 -13.20 -10.58 -2.62
C SER A 134 -13.46 -11.52 -1.44
N LYS A 135 -14.68 -12.05 -1.33
CA LYS A 135 -14.98 -13.10 -0.34
C LYS A 135 -14.37 -14.46 -0.68
N LYS A 136 -13.90 -14.65 -1.92
CA LYS A 136 -13.37 -15.94 -2.42
C LYS A 136 -11.85 -16.00 -2.44
N ILE A 137 -11.18 -14.85 -2.42
CA ILE A 137 -9.74 -14.73 -2.55
C ILE A 137 -9.25 -13.91 -1.37
N ASP A 138 -8.33 -14.45 -0.57
CA ASP A 138 -7.83 -13.82 0.67
C ASP A 138 -6.84 -12.65 0.41
N MET A 139 -6.97 -12.03 -0.77
CA MET A 139 -6.15 -10.90 -1.17
C MET A 139 -6.97 -9.94 -2.05
N PRO A 140 -6.71 -8.63 -1.94
CA PRO A 140 -7.44 -7.63 -2.69
C PRO A 140 -7.12 -7.67 -4.17
N ARG A 141 -8.11 -7.28 -4.99
CA ARG A 141 -7.90 -6.90 -6.39
C ARG A 141 -7.92 -5.39 -6.52
N TYR A 142 -7.22 -4.88 -7.53
CA TYR A 142 -7.14 -3.47 -7.85
C TYR A 142 -7.70 -3.22 -9.25
N GLN A 143 -8.48 -2.16 -9.39
CA GLN A 143 -8.98 -1.68 -10.67
C GLN A 143 -8.92 -0.15 -10.71
N VAL A 144 -8.99 0.42 -11.92
CA VAL A 144 -9.07 1.88 -12.07
C VAL A 144 -10.42 2.41 -11.58
N THR A 145 -10.43 3.61 -11.01
CA THR A 145 -11.66 4.25 -10.55
C THR A 145 -12.45 4.87 -11.71
N HIS A 146 -13.73 5.15 -11.47
CA HIS A 146 -14.53 5.97 -12.39
C HIS A 146 -13.96 7.39 -12.57
N GLU A 147 -13.26 7.94 -11.59
CA GLU A 147 -12.62 9.25 -11.67
C GLU A 147 -11.47 9.25 -12.68
N PHE A 148 -10.65 8.18 -12.71
CA PHE A 148 -9.61 7.98 -13.71
C PHE A 148 -10.18 7.90 -15.15
N ILE A 149 -11.25 7.12 -15.35
CA ILE A 149 -11.91 6.98 -16.66
C ILE A 149 -12.46 8.35 -17.12
N ARG A 150 -13.10 9.10 -16.21
CA ARG A 150 -13.59 10.45 -16.50
C ARG A 150 -12.46 11.41 -16.86
N PHE A 151 -11.32 11.32 -16.18
CA PHE A 151 -10.14 12.13 -16.47
C PHE A 151 -9.61 11.88 -17.90
N LEU A 152 -9.65 10.62 -18.37
CA LEU A 152 -9.26 10.27 -19.74
C LEU A 152 -10.32 10.63 -20.80
N GLY A 153 -11.49 11.12 -20.40
CA GLY A 153 -12.55 11.52 -21.32
C GLY A 153 -13.27 10.35 -22.00
N VAL A 154 -13.20 9.14 -21.44
CA VAL A 154 -13.87 7.94 -21.94
C VAL A 154 -15.06 7.56 -21.05
N SER A 155 -16.01 6.75 -21.55
CA SER A 155 -17.22 6.42 -20.79
C SER A 155 -17.04 5.20 -19.89
N GLN A 156 -16.21 4.25 -20.31
CA GLN A 156 -15.93 3.00 -19.62
C GLN A 156 -14.50 2.51 -19.91
N VAL A 157 -13.99 1.59 -19.09
CA VAL A 157 -12.62 1.07 -19.22
C VAL A 157 -12.36 0.38 -20.57
N HIS A 158 -13.38 -0.26 -21.15
CA HIS A 158 -13.29 -0.92 -22.45
C HIS A 158 -13.14 0.04 -23.63
N ASP A 159 -13.39 1.33 -23.42
CA ASP A 159 -13.22 2.36 -24.46
C ASP A 159 -11.78 2.89 -24.52
N LEU A 160 -10.87 2.37 -23.68
CA LEU A 160 -9.46 2.75 -23.73
C LEU A 160 -8.84 2.37 -25.09
N PRO A 161 -7.88 3.16 -25.60
CA PRO A 161 -7.20 2.86 -26.86
C PRO A 161 -6.59 1.45 -26.86
N ASP A 162 -6.77 0.70 -27.94
CA ASP A 162 -6.24 -0.66 -28.08
C ASP A 162 -6.65 -1.63 -26.95
N TYR A 163 -7.74 -1.37 -26.22
CA TYR A 163 -8.13 -2.16 -25.05
C TYR A 163 -8.20 -3.65 -25.36
N GLU A 164 -8.92 -4.06 -26.40
CA GLU A 164 -9.06 -5.48 -26.79
C GLU A 164 -7.71 -6.18 -27.05
N LYS A 165 -6.74 -5.43 -27.60
CA LYS A 165 -5.40 -5.95 -27.92
C LYS A 165 -4.53 -6.03 -26.67
N LEU A 166 -4.62 -5.06 -25.78
CA LEU A 166 -3.76 -4.96 -24.59
C LEU A 166 -4.33 -5.75 -23.41
N SER A 167 -5.65 -5.91 -23.32
CA SER A 167 -6.31 -6.72 -22.31
C SER A 167 -6.04 -8.21 -22.49
N LYS A 168 -5.79 -8.67 -23.73
CA LYS A 168 -5.56 -10.07 -24.10
C LYS A 168 -4.15 -10.25 -24.67
N HIS A 169 -3.21 -10.76 -23.88
CA HIS A 169 -1.88 -11.10 -24.39
C HIS A 169 -1.50 -12.51 -23.93
N GLU A 170 -1.54 -13.46 -24.88
CA GLU A 170 -1.39 -14.90 -24.65
C GLU A 170 -0.13 -15.27 -23.85
N THR A 171 0.95 -14.52 -24.02
CA THR A 171 2.24 -14.76 -23.34
C THR A 171 2.18 -14.50 -21.82
N LEU A 172 1.28 -13.63 -21.36
CA LEU A 172 1.10 -13.30 -19.95
C LEU A 172 -0.05 -14.08 -19.30
N ASP A 173 -1.07 -14.46 -20.07
CA ASP A 173 -2.13 -15.36 -19.60
C ASP A 173 -1.57 -16.74 -19.21
N GLN A 174 -0.54 -17.23 -19.89
CA GLN A 174 0.18 -18.46 -19.50
C GLN A 174 0.91 -18.31 -18.16
N VAL A 175 1.48 -17.13 -17.90
CA VAL A 175 2.23 -16.80 -16.69
C VAL A 175 1.30 -16.62 -15.48
N LEU A 176 0.08 -16.13 -15.71
CA LEU A 176 -0.96 -16.00 -14.69
C LEU A 176 -1.65 -17.35 -14.39
N ARG A 177 -1.90 -18.19 -15.41
CA ARG A 177 -2.50 -19.52 -15.24
C ARG A 177 -1.60 -20.50 -14.48
N SER A 178 -0.28 -20.43 -14.67
CA SER A 178 0.64 -21.28 -13.89
C SER A 178 0.61 -20.98 -12.39
N THR A 179 0.15 -19.79 -11.98
CA THR A 179 0.04 -19.41 -10.56
C THR A 179 -1.26 -19.90 -9.93
N GLU A 180 -2.33 -20.11 -10.71
CA GLU A 180 -3.58 -20.71 -10.22
C GLU A 180 -3.44 -22.23 -9.99
N GLU A 181 -2.56 -22.90 -10.74
CA GLU A 181 -2.29 -24.34 -10.62
C GLU A 181 -1.34 -24.70 -9.45
N GLU A 182 -0.44 -23.80 -9.03
CA GLU A 182 0.46 -24.03 -7.88
C GLU A 182 -0.21 -23.83 -6.50
N VAL A 183 -1.42 -23.27 -6.47
CA VAL A 183 -2.19 -22.97 -5.24
C VAL A 183 -3.41 -23.91 -5.06
N SER A 184 -3.64 -24.84 -6.00
CA SER A 184 -4.63 -25.95 -5.87
C SER A 184 -3.96 -27.26 -5.47
#